data_AF-A0A7T3BM88-F1
#
_entry.id   AF-A0A7T3BM88-F1
#
_cell.length_a   1.000
_cell.length_b   1.000
_cell.length_c   1.000
_cell.angle_alpha   90.00
_cell.angle_beta   90.00
_cell.angle_gamma   90.00
#
_symmetry.space_group_name_H-M   'P 1'
#
loop_
_entity.id
_entity.type
_entity.pdbx_description
1 polymer ?
#
loop_
_entity_poly.entity_id
_entity_poly.type
_entity_poly.pdbx_seq_one_letter_code
_entity_poly.pdbx_strand_id
1 'polypeptide(L)'
;MKIRFLFLIPSILLLTSCSGWFQPLPPHDRWRLHNADALFPESDPNVLTKYVDRKEKDMKDCGMDFVTGESDNPEVNLCLEKKGWYLEGGPICEEKTMWNRPACIQWRKKHSKPDAKPWQ
;
A
#
# COMPACT_ATOMS: atom_id res chain seq x y z
N MET A 1 66.49 -15.81 7.69
CA MET A 1 65.07 -16.12 7.36
C MET A 1 64.21 -15.28 8.29
N LYS A 2 63.66 -14.13 7.88
CA LYS A 2 62.33 -13.94 7.25
C LYS A 2 61.27 -14.90 7.78
N ILE A 3 60.55 -14.47 8.82
CA ILE A 3 59.13 -14.80 9.02
C ILE A 3 58.43 -13.45 9.19
N ARG A 4 57.77 -13.02 8.12
CA ARG A 4 56.86 -11.87 8.12
C ARG A 4 55.62 -12.33 8.88
N PHE A 5 55.29 -11.68 9.98
CA PHE A 5 53.99 -11.85 10.64
C PHE A 5 52.91 -11.45 9.63
N LEU A 6 52.33 -12.46 8.99
CA LEU A 6 51.21 -12.33 8.07
C LEU A 6 50.01 -11.84 8.89
N PHE A 7 49.54 -10.65 8.51
CA PHE A 7 48.26 -10.07 8.86
C PHE A 7 47.14 -11.14 8.74
N LEU A 8 46.72 -11.72 9.87
CA LEU A 8 45.64 -12.71 9.93
C LEU A 8 44.41 -12.20 10.68
N ILE A 9 44.28 -10.89 10.87
CA ILE A 9 43.13 -10.28 11.53
C ILE A 9 42.91 -8.91 10.86
N PRO A 10 42.22 -8.84 9.70
CA PRO A 10 40.78 -8.53 9.74
C PRO A 10 40.04 -9.04 8.48
N SER A 11 39.37 -10.19 8.54
CA SER A 11 38.48 -10.62 7.43
C SER A 11 37.13 -11.17 7.88
N ILE A 12 36.84 -11.20 9.18
CA ILE A 12 35.58 -11.76 9.70
C ILE A 12 34.52 -10.64 9.95
N LEU A 13 34.91 -9.36 9.93
CA LEU A 13 33.99 -8.23 10.21
C LEU A 13 33.19 -7.75 8.98
N LEU A 14 33.36 -8.35 7.80
CA LEU A 14 32.64 -7.94 6.58
C LEU A 14 31.41 -8.80 6.25
N LEU A 15 31.07 -9.81 7.06
CA LEU A 15 29.97 -10.73 6.78
C LEU A 15 28.70 -10.50 7.62
N THR A 16 28.65 -9.46 8.46
CA THR A 16 27.48 -9.18 9.31
C THR A 16 26.66 -7.95 8.88
N SER A 17 26.80 -7.45 7.65
CA SER A 17 25.98 -6.33 7.15
C SER A 17 24.93 -6.75 6.12
N CYS A 18 24.16 -7.80 6.41
CA CYS A 18 22.93 -8.11 5.65
C CYS A 18 21.69 -7.90 6.53
N SER A 19 21.57 -6.74 7.15
CA SER A 19 20.36 -6.37 7.86
C SER A 19 20.26 -4.84 7.97
N GLY A 20 19.55 -4.22 7.02
CA GLY A 20 18.75 -3.04 7.37
C GLY A 20 19.03 -1.70 6.68
N TRP A 21 19.86 -1.58 5.64
CA TRP A 21 20.14 -0.24 5.08
C TRP A 21 19.09 0.32 4.10
N PHE A 22 18.11 -0.48 3.67
CA PHE A 22 17.03 0.00 2.81
C PHE A 22 15.69 -0.43 3.40
N GLN A 23 15.09 0.46 4.18
CA GLN A 23 13.67 0.34 4.49
C GLN A 23 12.90 0.85 3.25
N PRO A 24 12.02 0.04 2.64
CA PRO A 24 11.16 0.55 1.59
C PRO A 24 10.32 1.71 2.16
N LEU A 25 10.05 2.72 1.32
CA LEU A 25 9.11 3.77 1.72
C LEU A 25 7.78 3.09 2.08
N PRO A 26 7.06 3.62 3.08
CA PRO A 26 5.72 3.14 3.36
C PRO A 26 4.86 3.28 2.09
N PRO A 27 3.90 2.36 1.87
CA PRO A 27 2.96 2.51 0.78
C PRO A 27 2.28 3.87 0.87
N HIS A 28 2.22 4.53 -0.28
CA HIS A 28 1.48 5.75 -0.54
C HIS A 28 -0.01 5.58 -0.23
N ASP A 29 -0.60 4.46 -0.66
CA ASP A 29 -2.04 4.21 -0.58
C ASP A 29 -2.41 3.41 0.67
N ARG A 30 -3.03 4.09 1.65
CA ARG A 30 -3.54 3.47 2.88
C ARG A 30 -5.03 3.19 2.80
N TRP A 31 -5.37 2.01 2.29
CA TRP A 31 -6.74 1.50 2.21
C TRP A 31 -7.31 1.12 3.57
N ARG A 32 -8.52 1.65 3.86
CA ARG A 32 -9.33 1.29 5.02
C ARG A 32 -10.71 0.84 4.57
N LEU A 33 -11.24 -0.20 5.20
CA LEU A 33 -12.60 -0.65 4.91
C LEU A 33 -13.60 0.24 5.65
N HIS A 34 -14.61 0.72 4.94
CA HIS A 34 -15.72 1.44 5.56
C HIS A 34 -16.49 0.52 6.51
N ASN A 35 -16.83 1.04 7.69
CA ASN A 35 -17.49 0.29 8.77
C ASN A 35 -16.72 -0.94 9.26
N ALA A 36 -15.38 -0.92 9.17
CA ALA A 36 -14.53 -2.02 9.63
C ALA A 36 -14.90 -2.47 11.06
N ASP A 37 -15.03 -1.54 12.01
CA ASP A 37 -15.31 -1.86 13.42
C ASP A 37 -16.66 -2.56 13.62
N ALA A 38 -17.65 -2.25 12.78
CA ALA A 38 -18.96 -2.88 12.83
C ALA A 38 -18.95 -4.28 12.19
N LEU A 39 -18.16 -4.47 11.12
CA LEU A 39 -18.03 -5.74 10.40
C LEU A 39 -17.08 -6.71 11.13
N PHE A 40 -16.10 -6.17 11.84
CA PHE A 40 -15.00 -6.87 12.49
C PHE A 40 -14.87 -6.34 13.93
N PRO A 41 -15.81 -6.68 14.82
CA PRO A 41 -15.77 -6.21 16.20
C PRO A 41 -14.60 -6.84 16.98
N GLU A 42 -13.98 -6.06 17.87
CA GLU A 42 -12.84 -6.52 18.68
C GLU A 42 -13.16 -7.71 19.60
N SER A 43 -14.45 -7.95 19.89
CA SER A 43 -14.89 -9.11 20.66
C SER A 43 -14.73 -10.44 19.91
N ASP A 44 -14.50 -10.41 18.60
CA ASP A 44 -14.22 -11.60 17.80
C ASP A 44 -12.75 -12.02 17.96
N PRO A 45 -12.46 -13.22 18.51
CA PRO A 45 -11.08 -13.67 18.70
C PRO A 45 -10.29 -13.83 17.39
N ASN A 46 -10.97 -13.89 16.24
CA ASN A 46 -10.36 -14.02 14.92
C ASN A 46 -10.48 -12.73 14.08
N VAL A 47 -10.77 -11.59 14.70
CA VAL A 47 -11.03 -10.31 14.03
C VAL A 47 -9.94 -9.93 13.01
N LEU A 48 -8.67 -10.06 13.40
CA LEU A 48 -7.53 -9.72 12.55
C LEU A 48 -7.46 -10.62 11.32
N THR A 49 -7.57 -11.94 11.51
CA THR A 49 -7.56 -12.93 10.41
C THR A 49 -8.67 -12.63 9.42
N LYS A 50 -9.90 -12.40 9.91
CA LYS A 50 -11.06 -12.13 9.04
C LYS A 50 -10.91 -10.82 8.26
N TYR A 51 -10.37 -9.78 8.89
CA TYR A 51 -10.11 -8.51 8.21
C TYR A 51 -9.05 -8.66 7.12
N VAL A 52 -7.97 -9.38 7.42
CA VAL A 52 -6.89 -9.67 6.47
C VAL A 52 -7.38 -10.54 5.31
N ASP A 53 -8.11 -11.62 5.58
CA ASP A 53 -8.71 -12.48 4.55
C ASP A 53 -9.64 -11.68 3.62
N ARG A 54 -10.45 -10.78 4.21
CA ARG A 54 -11.33 -9.90 3.45
C ARG A 54 -10.53 -8.96 2.55
N LYS A 55 -9.47 -8.35 3.08
CA LYS A 55 -8.58 -7.45 2.33
C LYS A 55 -7.90 -8.19 1.18
N GLU A 56 -7.30 -9.34 1.44
CA GLU A 56 -6.63 -10.17 0.44
C GLU A 56 -7.57 -10.58 -0.67
N LYS A 57 -8.76 -11.07 -0.30
CA LYS A 57 -9.78 -11.45 -1.28
C LYS A 57 -10.19 -10.28 -2.16
N ASP A 58 -10.54 -9.14 -1.57
CA ASP A 58 -11.04 -7.98 -2.32
C ASP A 58 -9.97 -7.38 -3.24
N MET A 59 -8.71 -7.32 -2.78
CA MET A 59 -7.59 -6.86 -3.60
C MET A 59 -7.35 -7.80 -4.79
N LYS A 60 -7.27 -9.10 -4.55
CA LYS A 60 -7.11 -10.10 -5.62
C LYS A 60 -8.27 -10.07 -6.62
N ASP A 61 -9.51 -9.98 -6.14
CA ASP A 61 -10.70 -9.89 -6.98
C ASP A 61 -10.64 -8.65 -7.90
N CYS A 62 -10.02 -7.55 -7.46
CA CYS A 62 -9.85 -6.33 -8.25
C CYS A 62 -8.55 -6.30 -9.08
N GLY A 63 -7.69 -7.31 -8.97
CA GLY A 63 -6.39 -7.33 -9.64
C GLY A 63 -5.30 -6.50 -8.96
N MET A 64 -5.51 -6.11 -7.70
CA MET A 64 -4.49 -5.46 -6.88
C MET A 64 -3.62 -6.52 -6.20
N ASP A 65 -2.31 -6.30 -6.19
CA ASP A 65 -1.41 -7.11 -5.38
C ASP A 65 -1.67 -6.82 -3.89
N PHE A 66 -2.02 -7.86 -3.14
CA PHE A 66 -2.35 -7.74 -1.72
C PHE A 66 -1.14 -7.34 -0.87
N VAL A 67 0.07 -7.71 -1.30
CA VAL A 67 1.30 -7.46 -0.53
C VAL A 67 1.69 -5.99 -0.61
N THR A 68 1.74 -5.42 -1.81
CA THR A 68 1.99 -3.98 -2.00
C THR A 68 0.77 -3.15 -1.58
N GLY A 69 -0.45 -3.59 -1.93
CA GLY A 69 -1.69 -2.88 -1.65
C GLY A 69 -1.86 -1.61 -2.47
N GLU A 70 -1.17 -1.50 -3.61
CA GLU A 70 -1.16 -0.33 -4.47
C GLU A 70 -1.31 -0.73 -5.94
N SER A 71 -1.80 0.20 -6.76
CA SER A 71 -1.89 0.01 -8.20
C SER A 71 -1.83 1.37 -8.90
N ASP A 72 -1.05 1.45 -9.98
CA ASP A 72 -1.03 2.62 -10.87
C ASP A 72 -2.22 2.63 -11.86
N ASN A 73 -2.97 1.53 -11.92
CA ASN A 73 -4.17 1.37 -12.72
C ASN A 73 -5.41 1.91 -11.95
N PRO A 74 -6.07 2.97 -12.45
CA PRO A 74 -7.24 3.55 -11.79
C PRO A 74 -8.44 2.60 -11.73
N GLU A 75 -8.59 1.66 -12.65
CA GLU A 75 -9.72 0.72 -12.66
C GLU A 75 -9.64 -0.27 -11.50
N VAL A 76 -8.43 -0.73 -11.18
CA VAL A 76 -8.14 -1.59 -10.03
C VAL A 76 -8.50 -0.86 -8.72
N ASN A 77 -8.07 0.39 -8.59
CA ASN A 77 -8.36 1.18 -7.39
C ASN A 77 -9.85 1.51 -7.25
N LEU A 78 -10.50 1.92 -8.34
CA LEU A 78 -11.95 2.19 -8.37
C LEU A 78 -12.78 0.93 -8.10
N CYS A 79 -12.30 -0.25 -8.49
CA CYS A 79 -12.92 -1.52 -8.12
C CYS A 79 -12.89 -1.72 -6.60
N LEU A 80 -11.75 -1.42 -5.97
CA LEU A 80 -11.59 -1.56 -4.53
C LEU A 80 -12.47 -0.56 -3.77
N GLU A 81 -12.60 0.67 -4.26
CA GLU A 81 -13.52 1.67 -3.71
C GLU A 81 -14.98 1.20 -3.73
N LYS A 82 -15.42 0.60 -4.84
CA LYS A 82 -16.78 0.04 -4.95
C LYS A 82 -17.05 -1.08 -3.95
N LYS A 83 -16.02 -1.80 -3.51
CA LYS A 83 -16.12 -2.83 -2.47
C LYS A 83 -16.16 -2.25 -1.04
N GLY A 84 -16.09 -0.93 -0.90
CA GLY A 84 -16.20 -0.21 0.37
C GLY A 84 -14.86 0.17 0.99
N TRP A 85 -13.76 -0.04 0.29
CA TRP A 85 -12.45 0.46 0.73
C TRP A 85 -12.30 1.94 0.38
N TYR A 86 -11.58 2.70 1.18
CA TYR A 86 -11.29 4.10 0.88
C TYR A 86 -9.88 4.45 1.31
N LEU A 87 -9.29 5.43 0.63
CA LEU A 87 -8.03 6.02 1.07
C LEU A 87 -8.31 7.07 2.14
N GLU A 88 -7.44 7.13 3.13
CA GLU A 88 -7.48 8.17 4.17
C GLU A 88 -7.44 9.59 3.58
N GLY A 89 -6.79 9.78 2.43
CA GLY A 89 -6.70 11.06 1.70
C GLY A 89 -7.94 11.43 0.88
N GLY A 90 -8.99 10.62 0.87
CA GLY A 90 -10.20 10.82 0.06
C GLY A 90 -10.27 9.88 -1.15
N PRO A 91 -11.14 10.17 -2.14
CA PRO A 91 -11.30 9.31 -3.31
C PRO A 91 -9.99 9.17 -4.10
N ILE A 92 -9.66 7.96 -4.56
CA ILE A 92 -8.47 7.68 -5.36
C ILE A 92 -8.37 8.60 -6.56
N CYS A 93 -9.49 8.90 -7.21
CA CYS A 93 -9.47 9.74 -8.39
C CYS A 93 -9.24 11.22 -8.09
N GLU A 94 -9.19 11.65 -6.83
CA GLU A 94 -8.75 12.98 -6.43
C GLU A 94 -7.29 13.00 -5.95
N GLU A 95 -6.65 11.83 -5.83
CA GLU A 95 -5.23 11.67 -5.53
C GLU A 95 -4.36 12.25 -6.67
N LYS A 96 -3.19 12.80 -6.31
CA LYS A 96 -2.29 13.55 -7.19
C LYS A 96 -1.81 12.76 -8.40
N THR A 97 -1.39 11.51 -8.22
CA THR A 97 -0.89 10.64 -9.30
C THR A 97 -2.01 10.12 -10.20
N MET A 98 -3.25 10.11 -9.69
CA MET A 98 -4.44 9.62 -10.38
C MET A 98 -5.24 10.73 -11.07
N TRP A 99 -5.00 11.99 -10.70
CA TRP A 99 -5.78 13.13 -11.17
C TRP A 99 -5.96 13.15 -12.70
N ASN A 100 -4.88 13.03 -13.47
CA ASN A 100 -4.97 13.13 -14.93
C ASN A 100 -5.32 11.83 -15.66
N ARG A 101 -5.63 10.74 -14.94
CA ARG A 101 -5.97 9.46 -15.56
C ARG A 101 -7.35 9.54 -16.22
N PRO A 102 -7.53 9.04 -17.46
CA PRO A 102 -8.81 9.15 -18.19
C PRO A 102 -10.02 8.59 -17.42
N ALA A 103 -9.88 7.42 -16.81
CA ALA A 103 -10.93 6.81 -15.98
C ALA A 103 -11.31 7.73 -14.81
N CYS A 104 -10.33 8.35 -14.16
CA CYS A 104 -10.56 9.27 -13.06
C CYS A 104 -11.18 10.59 -13.49
N ILE A 105 -10.80 11.13 -14.65
CA ILE A 105 -11.47 12.32 -15.22
C ILE A 105 -12.97 12.03 -15.44
N GLN A 106 -13.31 10.85 -15.98
CA GLN A 106 -14.70 10.46 -16.19
C GLN A 106 -15.45 10.23 -14.87
N TRP A 107 -14.79 9.61 -13.90
CA TRP A 107 -15.35 9.38 -12.58
C TRP A 107 -15.66 10.70 -11.86
N ARG A 108 -14.70 11.65 -11.83
CA ARG A 108 -14.86 12.94 -11.14
C ARG A 108 -16.02 13.77 -11.69
N LYS A 109 -16.28 13.72 -13.00
CA LYS A 109 -17.44 14.39 -13.62
C LYS A 109 -18.78 13.97 -13.01
N LYS A 110 -18.87 12.76 -12.45
CA LYS A 110 -20.11 12.21 -11.88
C LYS A 110 -20.13 12.25 -10.36
N HIS A 111 -18.97 12.15 -9.73
CA HIS A 111 -18.87 11.86 -8.29
C HIS A 111 -18.16 12.95 -7.48
N SER A 112 -17.27 13.74 -8.09
CA SER A 112 -16.54 14.78 -7.36
C SER A 112 -17.41 16.00 -7.09
N LYS A 113 -17.01 16.76 -6.07
CA LYS A 113 -17.58 18.07 -5.82
C LYS A 113 -17.30 19.01 -7.01
N PRO A 114 -18.20 19.96 -7.34
CA PRO A 114 -18.03 20.88 -8.46
C PRO A 114 -16.75 21.74 -8.39
N ASP A 115 -16.21 21.94 -7.19
CA ASP A 115 -15.03 22.74 -6.90
C ASP A 115 -13.78 21.90 -6.62
N ALA A 116 -13.81 20.58 -6.88
CA ALA A 116 -12.63 19.73 -6.77
C ALA A 116 -11.52 20.26 -7.69
N LYS A 117 -10.38 20.62 -7.09
CA LYS A 117 -9.20 21.18 -7.78
C LYS A 117 -8.01 20.25 -7.62
N PRO A 118 -7.09 20.23 -8.60
CA PRO A 118 -5.81 19.55 -8.40
C PRO A 118 -5.01 20.22 -7.29
N TRP A 119 -4.08 19.46 -6.73
CA TRP A 119 -3.11 19.92 -5.74
C TRP A 119 -2.27 21.09 -6.29
N GLN A 120 -2.10 22.15 -5.48
CA GLN A 120 -1.25 23.31 -5.77
C GLN A 120 0.18 23.10 -5.26
#